data_AF-A0A2G4U387-F1
#
_entry.id   AF-A0A2G4U387-F1
#
_cell.length_a   1.000
_cell.length_b   1.000
_cell.length_c   1.000
_cell.angle_alpha   90.00
_cell.angle_beta   90.00
_cell.angle_gamma   90.00
#
_symmetry.space_group_name_H-M   'P 1'
#
loop_
_entity.id
_entity.type
_entity.pdbx_description
1 polymer ?
#
loop_
_entity_poly.entity_id
_entity_poly.type
_entity_poly.pdbx_seq_one_letter_code
_entity_poly.pdbx_strand_id
1 'polypeptide(L)'
;MADRVTVQSAAIVEYQIDAVLYIYPGPEAEPVCAAAQARLGEVPVPLRQLWSADLCPLPLLPYLAWAWSVDRWDESWPEATKRAVVKSSAYLHKRKGTIGALRRVVEPLGYLIRVIEWWKTNEAPGTFRLDVGVLETGITDEMYFELERLIDGAKPCSRHLVGLSINLDVSGAIPVSVASYDGDELTVYPYLPETITVSGQHYTGGTLHLIDSVSVNP
;
A
#
# COMPACT_ATOMS: atom_id res chain seq x y z
N MET A 1 1.37 28.80 5.14
CA MET A 1 0.76 29.86 4.32
C MET A 1 -0.21 29.16 3.36
N ALA A 2 -1.51 29.30 3.56
CA ALA A 2 -2.50 28.71 2.66
C ALA A 2 -2.92 29.78 1.65
N ASP A 3 -2.57 29.57 0.38
CA ASP A 3 -3.00 30.42 -0.71
C ASP A 3 -4.52 30.21 -0.90
N ARG A 4 -5.32 31.22 -0.56
CA ARG A 4 -6.77 31.20 -0.77
C ARG A 4 -7.02 31.57 -2.23
N VAL A 5 -7.01 30.58 -3.11
CA VAL A 5 -7.46 30.76 -4.49
C VAL A 5 -8.96 31.10 -4.44
N THR A 6 -9.30 32.34 -4.78
CA THR A 6 -10.69 32.77 -4.95
C THR A 6 -11.23 32.14 -6.22
N VAL A 7 -12.07 31.11 -6.08
CA VAL A 7 -12.79 30.52 -7.20
C VAL A 7 -13.80 31.54 -7.70
N GLN A 8 -13.51 32.17 -8.85
CA GLN A 8 -14.52 32.98 -9.54
C GLN A 8 -15.56 32.04 -10.15
N SER A 9 -16.84 32.37 -9.98
CA SER A 9 -17.93 31.64 -10.62
C SER A 9 -17.78 31.68 -12.14
N ALA A 10 -17.91 30.52 -12.80
CA ALA A 10 -17.89 30.46 -14.26
C ALA A 10 -19.11 31.22 -14.82
N ALA A 11 -18.85 32.29 -15.58
CA ALA A 11 -19.89 33.00 -16.32
C ALA A 11 -20.08 32.31 -17.68
N ILE A 12 -21.33 32.07 -18.07
CA ILE A 12 -21.65 31.68 -19.44
C ILE A 12 -21.41 32.92 -20.30
N VAL A 13 -20.31 32.91 -21.05
CA VAL A 13 -20.01 33.95 -22.03
C VAL A 13 -20.78 33.59 -23.29
N GLU A 14 -21.75 34.43 -23.66
CA GLU A 14 -22.31 34.37 -25.01
C GLU A 14 -21.18 34.66 -26.00
N TYR A 15 -20.87 33.68 -26.84
CA TYR A 15 -19.90 33.84 -27.91
C TYR A 15 -20.65 33.95 -29.24
N GLN A 16 -20.25 34.91 -30.06
CA GLN A 16 -20.68 35.01 -31.45
C GLN A 16 -19.49 34.64 -32.33
N ILE A 17 -19.72 33.76 -33.29
CA ILE A 17 -18.73 33.44 -34.33
C ILE A 17 -19.17 34.17 -35.60
N ASP A 18 -18.45 35.23 -35.95
CA ASP A 18 -18.62 35.91 -37.22
C ASP A 18 -17.83 35.18 -38.30
N ALA A 19 -18.53 34.55 -39.24
CA ALA A 19 -17.93 33.88 -40.39
C ALA A 19 -18.27 34.65 -41.67
N VAL A 20 -17.24 35.07 -42.42
CA VAL A 20 -17.41 35.74 -43.72
C VAL A 20 -17.11 34.75 -44.84
N LEU A 21 -18.09 34.52 -45.71
CA LEU A 21 -17.96 33.64 -46.86
C LEU A 21 -17.73 34.47 -48.12
N TYR A 22 -16.56 34.31 -48.75
CA TYR A 22 -16.23 34.99 -50.00
C TYR A 22 -16.74 34.17 -51.18
N ILE A 23 -17.86 34.59 -51.78
CA ILE A 23 -18.51 33.94 -52.92
C ILE A 23 -18.75 34.97 -54.02
N TYR A 24 -18.63 34.56 -55.28
CA TYR A 24 -19.00 35.39 -56.42
C TYR A 24 -20.54 35.56 -56.49
N PRO A 25 -21.08 36.78 -56.72
CA PRO A 25 -22.52 37.01 -56.78
C PRO A 25 -23.11 36.45 -58.08
N GLY A 26 -23.49 35.17 -58.04
CA GLY A 26 -24.19 34.47 -59.12
C GLY A 26 -25.36 33.63 -58.59
N PRO A 27 -26.11 32.94 -59.46
CA PRO A 27 -27.25 32.10 -59.04
C PRO A 27 -26.86 30.97 -58.08
N GLU A 28 -25.58 30.56 -58.10
CA GLU A 28 -24.99 29.58 -57.18
C GLU A 28 -24.72 30.14 -55.76
N ALA A 29 -24.78 31.47 -55.55
CA ALA A 29 -24.44 32.07 -54.26
C ALA A 29 -25.47 31.75 -53.17
N GLU A 30 -26.76 31.77 -53.51
CA GLU A 30 -27.85 31.44 -52.59
C GLU A 30 -27.76 29.99 -52.05
N PRO A 31 -27.62 28.95 -52.89
CA PRO A 31 -27.49 27.59 -52.39
C PRO A 31 -26.20 27.36 -51.60
N VAL A 32 -25.09 28.03 -51.95
CA VAL A 32 -23.82 27.92 -51.20
C VAL A 32 -23.95 28.56 -49.81
N CYS A 33 -24.58 29.74 -49.70
CA CYS A 33 -24.88 30.36 -48.40
C CYS A 33 -25.80 29.49 -47.54
N ALA A 34 -26.87 28.96 -48.12
CA ALA A 34 -27.81 28.09 -47.42
C ALA A 34 -27.13 26.80 -46.91
N ALA A 35 -26.27 26.19 -47.73
CA ALA A 35 -25.51 25.01 -47.33
C ALA A 35 -24.49 25.31 -46.21
N ALA A 36 -23.84 26.47 -46.25
CA ALA A 36 -22.91 26.90 -45.20
C ALA A 36 -23.62 27.15 -43.86
N GLN A 37 -24.78 27.82 -43.88
CA GLN A 37 -25.60 28.03 -42.68
C GLN A 37 -26.12 26.70 -42.10
N ALA A 38 -26.58 25.78 -42.95
CA ALA A 38 -27.02 24.46 -42.51
C ALA A 38 -25.87 23.69 -41.82
N ARG A 39 -24.67 23.69 -42.42
CA ARG A 39 -23.47 23.07 -41.85
C ARG A 39 -23.06 23.65 -40.50
N LEU A 40 -23.20 24.98 -40.32
CA LEU A 40 -22.87 25.65 -39.04
C LEU A 40 -23.84 25.26 -37.92
N GLY A 41 -25.13 25.09 -38.24
CA GLY A 41 -26.13 24.62 -37.27
C GLY A 41 -25.97 23.16 -36.84
N GLU A 42 -25.28 22.34 -37.64
CA GLU A 42 -25.05 20.92 -37.39
C GLU A 42 -23.81 20.63 -36.54
N VAL A 43 -23.01 21.64 -36.17
CA VAL A 43 -21.78 21.43 -35.38
C VAL A 43 -22.15 20.77 -34.05
N PRO A 44 -21.69 19.53 -33.78
CA PRO A 44 -22.06 18.82 -32.57
C PRO A 44 -21.44 19.53 -31.37
N VAL A 45 -22.28 19.90 -30.39
CA VAL A 45 -21.83 20.51 -29.13
C VAL A 45 -22.02 19.50 -27.99
N PRO A 46 -21.08 18.56 -27.77
CA PRO A 46 -21.25 17.44 -26.84
C PRO A 46 -21.02 17.82 -25.36
N LEU A 47 -21.55 18.97 -24.90
CA LEU A 47 -21.32 19.47 -23.53
C LEU A 47 -21.69 18.44 -22.44
N ARG A 48 -22.79 17.70 -22.64
CA ARG A 48 -23.24 16.68 -21.70
C ARG A 48 -22.27 15.49 -21.62
N GLN A 49 -21.59 15.16 -22.72
CA GLN A 49 -20.64 14.05 -22.77
C GLN A 49 -19.37 14.41 -21.99
N LEU A 50 -18.94 15.67 -22.03
CA LEU A 50 -17.78 16.17 -21.29
C LEU A 50 -17.96 16.07 -19.77
N TRP A 51 -19.20 16.17 -19.28
CA TRP A 51 -19.53 16.07 -17.85
C TRP A 51 -19.83 14.64 -17.36
N SER A 52 -19.55 13.62 -18.18
CA SER A 52 -19.73 12.22 -17.85
C SER A 52 -18.40 11.48 -17.82
N ALA A 53 -18.08 10.84 -16.69
CA ALA A 53 -16.86 10.03 -16.56
C ALA A 53 -16.79 8.85 -17.54
N ASP A 54 -17.93 8.36 -18.02
CA ASP A 54 -18.02 7.22 -18.94
C ASP A 54 -17.94 7.67 -20.42
N LEU A 55 -18.47 8.85 -20.75
CA LEU A 55 -18.58 9.34 -22.15
C LEU A 55 -17.53 10.40 -22.52
N CYS A 56 -16.85 10.99 -21.55
CA CYS A 56 -15.85 12.03 -21.81
C CYS A 56 -14.66 11.45 -22.60
N PRO A 57 -14.19 12.13 -23.68
CA PRO A 57 -12.99 11.74 -24.39
C PRO A 57 -11.77 11.63 -23.46
N LEU A 58 -10.95 10.60 -23.65
CA LEU A 58 -9.79 10.33 -22.77
C LEU A 58 -8.84 11.54 -22.61
N PRO A 59 -8.49 12.32 -23.65
CA PRO A 59 -7.63 13.49 -23.49
C PRO A 59 -8.23 14.59 -22.61
N LEU A 60 -9.55 14.65 -22.49
CA LEU A 60 -10.27 15.65 -21.71
C LEU A 60 -10.61 15.17 -20.28
N LEU A 61 -10.45 13.87 -20.03
CA LEU A 61 -10.73 13.25 -18.73
C LEU A 61 -9.92 13.85 -17.56
N PRO A 62 -8.63 14.25 -17.70
CA PRO A 62 -7.90 14.91 -16.62
C PRO A 62 -8.53 16.23 -16.17
N TYR A 63 -9.11 17.00 -17.10
CA TYR A 63 -9.79 18.25 -16.76
C TYR A 63 -11.09 18.00 -16.00
N LEU A 64 -11.82 16.93 -16.36
CA LEU A 64 -12.98 16.49 -15.58
C LEU A 64 -12.56 16.02 -14.17
N ALA A 65 -11.46 15.28 -14.06
CA ALA A 65 -10.91 14.84 -12.78
C ALA A 65 -10.54 16.04 -11.89
N TRP A 66 -9.91 17.07 -12.47
CA TRP A 66 -9.60 18.32 -11.79
C TRP A 66 -10.87 19.06 -11.33
N ALA A 67 -11.87 19.19 -12.22
CA ALA A 67 -13.15 19.81 -11.90
C ALA A 67 -13.89 19.09 -10.76
N TRP A 68 -13.69 17.78 -10.62
CA TRP A 68 -14.24 16.96 -9.54
C TRP A 68 -13.30 16.81 -8.34
N SER A 69 -12.21 17.59 -8.29
CA SER A 69 -11.24 17.64 -7.19
C SER A 69 -10.63 16.28 -6.83
N VAL A 70 -10.31 15.45 -7.83
CA VAL A 70 -9.65 14.16 -7.61
C VAL A 70 -8.26 14.36 -6.99
N ASP A 71 -8.04 13.80 -5.79
CA ASP A 71 -6.81 13.99 -5.00
C ASP A 71 -5.56 13.31 -5.61
N ARG A 72 -5.72 12.15 -6.28
CA ARG A 72 -4.61 11.40 -6.89
C ARG A 72 -4.91 11.14 -8.36
N TRP A 73 -3.99 11.56 -9.22
CA TRP A 73 -4.05 11.34 -10.65
C TRP A 73 -2.69 10.89 -11.17
N ASP A 74 -2.69 9.91 -12.07
CA ASP A 74 -1.49 9.40 -12.72
C ASP A 74 -1.80 9.18 -14.20
N GLU A 75 -0.95 9.75 -15.05
CA GLU A 75 -1.12 9.66 -16.50
C GLU A 75 -0.81 8.27 -17.05
N SER A 76 -0.03 7.47 -16.33
CA SER A 76 0.29 6.09 -16.71
C SER A 76 -0.84 5.10 -16.46
N TRP A 77 -1.89 5.48 -15.72
CA TRP A 77 -2.99 4.59 -15.41
C TRP A 77 -3.79 4.15 -16.65
N PRO A 78 -4.25 2.88 -16.68
CA PRO A 78 -5.21 2.42 -17.67
C PRO A 78 -6.47 3.30 -17.69
N GLU A 79 -7.07 3.46 -18.87
CA GLU A 79 -8.29 4.28 -19.04
C GLU A 79 -9.42 3.86 -18.07
N ALA A 80 -9.62 2.56 -17.88
CA ALA A 80 -10.62 2.04 -16.96
C ALA A 80 -10.41 2.54 -15.52
N THR A 81 -9.16 2.55 -15.03
CA THR A 81 -8.80 3.05 -13.70
C THR A 81 -9.04 4.55 -13.59
N LYS A 82 -8.62 5.32 -14.60
CA LYS A 82 -8.84 6.78 -14.65
C LYS A 82 -10.33 7.11 -14.52
N ARG A 83 -11.19 6.42 -15.30
CA ARG A 83 -12.65 6.62 -15.25
C ARG A 83 -13.23 6.19 -13.90
N ALA A 84 -12.78 5.07 -13.34
CA ALA A 84 -13.24 4.60 -12.04
C ALA A 84 -12.92 5.60 -10.91
N VAL A 85 -11.72 6.18 -10.90
CA VAL A 85 -11.30 7.17 -9.91
C VAL A 85 -12.21 8.41 -9.99
N VAL A 86 -12.42 8.96 -11.19
CA VAL A 86 -13.35 10.10 -11.38
C VAL A 86 -14.76 9.74 -10.88
N LYS A 87 -15.30 8.58 -11.27
CA LYS A 87 -16.65 8.15 -10.88
C LYS A 87 -16.81 8.00 -9.36
N SER A 88 -15.76 7.54 -8.69
CA SER A 88 -15.76 7.33 -7.24
C SER A 88 -15.55 8.60 -6.40
N SER A 89 -15.03 9.69 -6.98
CA SER A 89 -14.59 10.87 -6.24
C SER A 89 -15.72 11.50 -5.42
N ALA A 90 -16.91 11.65 -6.00
CA ALA A 90 -18.07 12.23 -5.31
C ALA A 90 -18.47 11.43 -4.07
N TYR A 91 -18.37 10.11 -4.13
CA TYR A 91 -18.66 9.24 -2.99
C TYR A 91 -17.57 9.33 -1.91
N LEU A 92 -16.31 9.47 -2.30
CA LEU A 92 -15.19 9.66 -1.39
C LEU A 92 -15.29 11.01 -0.67
N HIS A 93 -15.51 12.10 -1.40
CA HIS A 93 -15.62 13.45 -0.82
C HIS A 93 -16.76 13.56 0.19
N LYS A 94 -17.92 12.91 -0.08
CA LYS A 94 -19.05 12.88 0.87
C LYS A 94 -18.73 12.20 2.20
N ARG A 95 -17.70 11.36 2.27
CA ARG A 95 -17.37 10.54 3.45
C ARG A 95 -15.99 10.83 4.03
N LYS A 96 -15.25 11.78 3.47
CA LYS A 96 -13.96 12.23 3.99
C LYS A 96 -14.11 12.66 5.45
N GLY A 97 -13.12 12.33 6.27
CA GLY A 97 -13.16 12.55 7.71
C GLY A 97 -13.89 11.47 8.53
N THR A 98 -14.54 10.49 7.91
CA THR A 98 -15.10 9.36 8.66
C THR A 98 -14.06 8.29 8.94
N ILE A 99 -14.25 7.49 9.99
CA ILE A 99 -13.42 6.30 10.25
C ILE A 99 -13.45 5.35 9.04
N GLY A 100 -14.58 5.26 8.33
CA GLY A 100 -14.70 4.49 7.10
C GLY A 100 -13.82 5.01 5.95
N ALA A 101 -13.58 6.32 5.88
CA ALA A 101 -12.65 6.89 4.91
C ALA A 101 -11.20 6.54 5.25
N LEU A 102 -10.80 6.63 6.53
CA LEU A 102 -9.49 6.17 6.99
C LEU A 102 -9.29 4.68 6.67
N ARG A 103 -10.29 3.85 6.94
CA ARG A 103 -10.23 2.41 6.67
C ARG A 103 -10.04 2.13 5.18
N ARG A 104 -10.83 2.77 4.31
CA ARG A 104 -10.77 2.55 2.85
C ARG A 104 -9.42 2.93 2.25
N VAL A 105 -8.75 3.91 2.83
CA VAL A 105 -7.46 4.38 2.34
C VAL A 105 -6.32 3.45 2.73
N VAL A 106 -6.43 2.78 3.89
CA VAL A 106 -5.37 1.91 4.42
C VAL A 106 -5.61 0.41 4.10
N GLU A 107 -6.86 -0.01 3.93
CA GLU A 107 -7.26 -1.39 3.62
C GLU A 107 -6.61 -1.99 2.34
N PRO A 108 -6.39 -1.25 1.23
CA PRO A 108 -5.73 -1.80 0.05
C PRO A 108 -4.28 -2.25 0.28
N LEU A 109 -3.64 -1.76 1.34
CA LEU A 109 -2.28 -2.18 1.73
C LEU A 109 -2.27 -3.48 2.54
N GLY A 110 -3.44 -4.08 2.78
CA GLY A 110 -3.56 -5.28 3.62
C GLY A 110 -3.48 -4.99 5.12
N TYR A 111 -3.54 -3.72 5.51
CA TYR A 111 -3.40 -3.31 6.91
C TYR A 111 -4.73 -3.18 7.62
N LEU A 112 -4.75 -3.55 8.90
CA LEU A 112 -5.89 -3.37 9.79
C LEU A 112 -5.67 -2.12 10.62
N ILE A 113 -6.65 -1.22 10.67
CA ILE A 113 -6.57 -0.01 11.49
C ILE A 113 -7.48 -0.10 12.70
N ARG A 114 -6.99 0.41 13.83
CA ARG A 114 -7.75 0.67 15.04
C ARG A 114 -7.57 2.13 15.43
N VAL A 115 -8.68 2.85 15.53
CA VAL A 115 -8.69 4.26 15.95
C VAL A 115 -8.93 4.34 17.46
N ILE A 116 -8.02 4.99 18.17
CA ILE A 116 -8.11 5.27 19.60
C ILE A 116 -8.32 6.77 19.77
N GLU A 117 -9.47 7.14 20.31
CA GLU A 117 -9.86 8.54 20.46
C GLU A 117 -9.40 9.10 21.82
N TRP A 118 -9.15 10.42 21.88
CA TRP A 118 -8.59 11.12 23.05
C TRP A 118 -9.30 10.82 24.38
N TRP A 119 -10.62 10.60 24.39
CA TRP A 119 -11.37 10.32 25.61
C TRP A 119 -11.10 8.92 26.20
N LYS A 120 -10.46 8.02 25.44
CA LYS A 120 -10.00 6.71 25.94
C LYS A 120 -8.61 6.79 26.57
N THR A 121 -7.79 7.74 26.15
CA THR A 121 -6.40 7.92 26.56
C THR A 121 -6.18 9.13 27.46
N ASN A 122 -7.24 9.90 27.75
CA ASN A 122 -7.20 11.15 28.51
C ASN A 122 -6.22 12.18 27.90
N GLU A 123 -6.13 12.21 26.57
CA GLU A 123 -5.33 13.17 25.80
C GLU A 123 -6.10 14.48 25.51
N ALA A 124 -5.44 15.44 24.85
CA ALA A 124 -6.04 16.71 24.46
C ALA A 124 -7.32 16.51 23.60
N PRO A 125 -8.41 17.26 23.86
CA PRO A 125 -9.62 17.14 23.08
C PRO A 125 -9.38 17.36 21.57
N GLY A 126 -9.95 16.48 20.76
CA GLY A 126 -9.81 16.54 19.30
C GLY A 126 -8.57 15.80 18.77
N THR A 127 -7.84 15.07 19.60
CA THR A 127 -6.76 14.20 19.15
C THR A 127 -7.20 12.75 18.99
N PHE A 128 -6.45 11.99 18.20
CA PHE A 128 -6.59 10.55 18.12
C PHE A 128 -5.24 9.90 17.87
N ARG A 129 -5.15 8.62 18.22
CA ARG A 129 -4.05 7.72 17.87
C ARG A 129 -4.56 6.66 16.92
N LEU A 130 -3.68 6.16 16.07
CA LEU A 130 -4.02 5.15 15.08
C LEU A 130 -3.04 3.98 15.23
N ASP A 131 -3.58 2.80 15.48
CA ASP A 131 -2.82 1.56 15.50
C ASP A 131 -3.02 0.86 14.15
N VAL A 132 -1.91 0.58 13.47
CA VAL A 132 -1.88 -0.12 12.18
C VAL A 132 -1.27 -1.49 12.40
N GLY A 133 -2.06 -2.54 12.18
CA GLY A 133 -1.59 -3.92 12.13
C GLY A 133 -1.14 -4.27 10.72
N VAL A 134 0.09 -4.76 10.59
CA VAL A 134 0.69 -5.15 9.32
C VAL A 134 0.90 -6.66 9.30
N LEU A 135 0.58 -7.29 8.17
CA LEU A 135 0.72 -8.73 7.95
C LEU A 135 2.01 -9.01 7.18
N GLU A 136 2.96 -9.69 7.83
CA GLU A 136 4.17 -10.31 7.28
C GLU A 136 5.26 -9.39 6.69
N THR A 137 4.92 -8.33 5.96
CA THR A 137 5.90 -7.38 5.42
C THR A 137 6.09 -6.21 6.39
N GLY A 138 7.30 -6.00 6.92
CA GLY A 138 7.60 -4.77 7.64
C GLY A 138 7.29 -3.51 6.81
N ILE A 139 7.22 -2.35 7.45
CA ILE A 139 7.01 -1.08 6.75
C ILE A 139 8.37 -0.48 6.37
N THR A 140 8.57 -0.18 5.08
CA THR A 140 9.69 0.64 4.59
C THR A 140 9.40 2.13 4.85
N ASP A 141 10.44 2.96 4.93
CA ASP A 141 10.27 4.41 5.15
C ASP A 141 9.38 5.06 4.08
N GLU A 142 9.53 4.65 2.82
CA GLU A 142 8.71 5.13 1.70
C GLU A 142 7.22 4.83 1.91
N MET A 143 6.91 3.61 2.38
CA MET A 143 5.55 3.19 2.69
C MET A 143 4.99 3.91 3.91
N TYR A 144 5.84 4.21 4.91
CA TYR A 144 5.46 5.01 6.07
C TYR A 144 5.01 6.41 5.63
N PHE A 145 5.80 7.11 4.80
CA PHE A 145 5.44 8.43 4.30
C PHE A 145 4.18 8.41 3.43
N GLU A 146 4.00 7.40 2.58
CA GLU A 146 2.76 7.26 1.82
C GLU A 146 1.57 7.01 2.74
N LEU A 147 1.70 6.20 3.77
CA LEU A 147 0.63 5.96 4.74
C LEU A 147 0.25 7.24 5.50
N GLU A 148 1.23 8.03 5.94
CA GLU A 148 1.01 9.32 6.58
C GLU A 148 0.27 10.29 5.64
N ARG A 149 0.74 10.41 4.39
CA ARG A 149 0.11 11.25 3.35
C ARG A 149 -1.34 10.84 3.10
N LEU A 150 -1.59 9.54 3.02
CA LEU A 150 -2.90 8.95 2.82
C LEU A 150 -3.85 9.20 4.00
N ILE A 151 -3.38 9.05 5.23
CA ILE A 151 -4.14 9.36 6.45
C ILE A 151 -4.48 10.84 6.50
N ASP A 152 -3.55 11.72 6.17
CA ASP A 152 -3.76 13.16 6.15
C ASP A 152 -4.79 13.59 5.10
N GLY A 153 -4.83 12.90 3.96
CA GLY A 153 -5.87 13.09 2.95
C GLY A 153 -7.26 12.60 3.39
N ALA A 154 -7.37 11.74 4.40
CA ALA A 154 -8.62 11.15 4.84
C ALA A 154 -9.15 11.71 6.17
N LYS A 155 -8.28 12.18 7.07
CA LYS A 155 -8.64 12.64 8.41
C LYS A 155 -9.42 13.98 8.36
N PRO A 156 -10.34 14.25 9.32
CA PRO A 156 -10.92 15.57 9.46
C PRO A 156 -9.86 16.61 9.83
N CYS A 157 -9.92 17.81 9.26
CA CYS A 157 -8.99 18.89 9.62
C CYS A 157 -9.09 19.32 11.08
N SER A 158 -10.24 19.12 11.73
CA SER A 158 -10.45 19.42 13.14
C SER A 158 -9.89 18.35 14.08
N ARG A 159 -9.38 17.22 13.56
CA ARG A 159 -8.85 16.12 14.36
C ARG A 159 -7.38 15.89 14.04
N HIS A 160 -6.56 15.81 15.08
CA HIS A 160 -5.11 15.70 14.94
C HIS A 160 -4.62 14.31 15.36
N LEU A 161 -3.80 13.70 14.50
CA LEU A 161 -3.11 12.46 14.79
C LEU A 161 -1.93 12.77 15.71
N VAL A 162 -1.91 12.21 16.92
CA VAL A 162 -0.82 12.41 17.91
C VAL A 162 0.16 11.25 17.92
N GLY A 163 -0.26 10.07 17.47
CA GLY A 163 0.62 8.92 17.38
C GLY A 163 0.12 7.88 16.40
N LEU A 164 1.08 7.30 15.68
CA LEU A 164 0.90 6.17 14.78
C LEU A 164 1.71 5.00 15.35
N SER A 165 1.03 3.93 15.75
CA SER A 165 1.65 2.71 16.27
C SER A 165 1.52 1.61 15.24
N ILE A 166 2.65 1.08 14.77
CA ILE A 166 2.69 0.02 13.77
C ILE A 166 3.04 -1.29 14.48
N ASN A 167 2.13 -2.26 14.41
CA ASN A 167 2.30 -3.58 15.00
C ASN A 167 2.48 -4.60 13.88
N LEU A 168 3.62 -5.31 13.89
CA LEU A 168 3.86 -6.44 13.01
C LEU A 168 3.66 -7.72 13.82
N ASP A 169 2.78 -8.59 13.33
CA ASP A 169 2.62 -9.94 13.87
C ASP A 169 3.31 -10.93 12.93
N VAL A 170 4.28 -11.68 13.46
CA VAL A 170 5.04 -12.69 12.71
C VAL A 170 4.89 -14.02 13.41
N SER A 171 4.27 -14.98 12.72
CA SER A 171 4.18 -16.37 13.17
C SER A 171 5.28 -17.20 12.54
N GLY A 172 6.04 -17.95 13.35
CA GLY A 172 7.10 -18.83 12.87
C GLY A 172 7.43 -19.94 13.86
N ALA A 173 7.98 -21.06 13.37
CA ALA A 173 8.45 -22.14 14.22
C ALA A 173 9.88 -21.84 14.72
N ILE A 174 10.11 -21.90 16.03
CA ILE A 174 11.44 -21.81 16.62
C ILE A 174 11.91 -23.24 16.93
N PRO A 175 12.75 -23.87 16.10
CA PRO A 175 13.26 -25.20 16.40
C PRO A 175 14.26 -25.11 17.57
N VAL A 176 13.91 -25.71 18.70
CA VAL A 176 14.82 -25.88 19.84
C VAL A 176 15.50 -27.24 19.70
N SER A 177 16.83 -27.26 19.74
CA SER A 177 17.63 -28.49 19.79
C SER A 177 18.49 -28.50 21.04
N VAL A 178 18.74 -29.69 21.58
CA VAL A 178 19.56 -29.93 22.75
C VAL A 178 20.64 -30.93 22.37
N ALA A 179 21.90 -30.62 22.71
CA ALA A 179 23.02 -31.55 22.62
C ALA A 179 23.58 -31.78 24.02
N SER A 180 23.73 -33.03 24.42
CA SER A 180 24.42 -33.44 25.64
C SER A 180 25.77 -34.04 25.26
N TYR A 181 26.84 -33.55 25.90
CA TYR A 181 28.16 -34.17 25.83
C TYR A 181 28.37 -34.96 27.12
N ASP A 182 28.63 -36.25 26.99
CA ASP A 182 29.00 -37.12 28.11
C ASP A 182 30.48 -37.46 27.98
N GLY A 183 31.22 -37.30 29.07
CA GLY A 183 32.66 -37.51 29.12
C GLY A 183 33.00 -38.32 30.35
N ASP A 184 33.71 -39.42 30.15
CA ASP A 184 34.16 -40.30 31.24
C ASP A 184 35.66 -40.12 31.45
N GLU A 185 36.11 -40.11 32.71
CA GLU A 185 37.52 -39.96 33.10
C GLU A 185 38.00 -41.25 33.76
N LEU A 186 38.70 -42.10 33.00
CA LEU A 186 39.27 -43.34 33.48
C LEU A 186 40.74 -43.14 33.88
N THR A 187 41.04 -43.23 35.18
CA THR A 187 42.44 -43.27 35.65
C THR A 187 42.92 -44.72 35.74
N VAL A 188 43.90 -45.11 34.91
CA VAL A 188 44.53 -46.44 34.94
C VAL A 188 45.76 -46.40 35.84
N TYR A 189 45.76 -47.19 36.91
CA TYR A 189 46.93 -47.35 37.79
C TYR A 189 47.87 -48.45 37.28
N PRO A 190 49.20 -48.31 37.50
CA PRO A 190 50.16 -49.35 37.16
C PRO A 190 49.92 -50.64 37.97
N TYR A 191 50.06 -51.78 37.31
CA TYR A 191 49.88 -53.11 37.88
C TYR A 191 50.91 -53.39 38.98
N LEU A 192 50.43 -53.64 40.20
CA LEU A 192 51.22 -54.21 41.30
C LEU A 192 51.03 -55.73 41.28
N PRO A 193 52.08 -56.54 41.00
CA PRO A 193 51.93 -57.99 40.98
C PRO A 193 51.66 -58.53 42.38
N GLU A 194 50.56 -59.27 42.54
CA GLU A 194 50.35 -60.11 43.72
C GLU A 194 51.25 -61.36 43.68
N THR A 195 51.58 -61.86 44.88
CA THR A 195 52.49 -63.00 45.07
C THR A 195 51.90 -64.27 44.44
N ILE A 196 52.64 -64.85 43.50
CA ILE A 196 52.26 -66.04 42.73
C ILE A 196 52.11 -67.23 43.67
N THR A 197 50.88 -67.78 43.77
CA THR A 197 50.65 -69.13 44.28
C THR A 197 49.98 -69.97 43.19
N VAL A 198 50.62 -71.08 42.82
CA VAL A 198 50.19 -71.97 41.75
C VAL A 198 49.34 -73.11 42.34
N SER A 199 48.08 -73.20 41.92
CA SER A 199 47.32 -74.45 41.92
C SER A 199 46.35 -74.45 40.74
N GLY A 200 46.17 -75.61 40.10
CA GLY A 200 45.44 -75.72 38.84
C GLY A 200 44.30 -76.73 38.89
N GLN A 201 43.23 -76.46 38.13
CA GLN A 201 42.70 -77.28 37.03
C GLN A 201 41.46 -76.58 36.40
N HIS A 202 41.52 -76.36 35.08
CA HIS A 202 40.43 -76.42 34.06
C HIS A 202 39.23 -75.42 34.17
N TYR A 203 38.57 -74.84 33.15
CA TYR A 203 38.40 -74.97 31.68
C TYR A 203 37.94 -73.60 31.08
N THR A 204 38.12 -73.40 29.75
CA THR A 204 37.30 -72.66 28.72
C THR A 204 36.66 -71.29 29.09
N GLY A 205 36.67 -70.21 28.29
CA GLY A 205 37.06 -69.90 26.90
C GLY A 205 36.53 -68.48 26.54
N GLY A 206 36.81 -68.01 25.31
CA GLY A 206 36.27 -66.77 24.73
C GLY A 206 37.21 -65.57 24.79
N THR A 207 37.81 -65.17 23.67
CA THR A 207 38.60 -63.93 23.54
C THR A 207 37.84 -62.92 22.70
N LEU A 208 37.67 -61.72 23.24
CA LEU A 208 37.08 -60.57 22.57
C LEU A 208 38.22 -59.60 22.25
N HIS A 209 38.47 -59.40 20.96
CA HIS A 209 39.53 -58.53 20.47
C HIS A 209 39.01 -57.09 20.46
N LEU A 210 39.50 -56.28 21.39
CA LEU A 210 39.32 -54.83 21.41
C LEU A 210 40.67 -54.16 21.18
N ILE A 211 40.74 -53.32 20.15
CA ILE A 211 41.89 -52.46 19.88
C ILE A 211 41.47 -51.06 20.31
N ASP A 212 42.17 -50.50 21.29
CA ASP A 212 42.01 -49.11 21.70
C ASP A 212 43.29 -48.35 21.42
N SER A 213 43.16 -47.20 20.76
CA SER A 213 44.29 -46.36 20.37
C SER A 213 44.42 -45.19 21.33
N VAL A 214 45.47 -45.19 22.15
CA VAL A 214 45.82 -44.07 23.03
C VAL A 214 46.89 -43.21 22.36
N SER A 215 46.61 -41.91 22.25
CA SER A 215 47.59 -40.90 21.85
C SER A 215 48.00 -40.12 23.09
N VAL A 216 49.30 -40.14 23.40
CA VAL A 216 49.90 -39.34 24.48
C VAL A 216 50.49 -38.09 23.84
N ASN A 217 49.97 -36.93 24.23
CA ASN A 217 50.63 -35.65 23.96
C ASN A 217 51.58 -35.33 25.14
N PRO A 218 52.73 -34.68 24.87
CA PRO A 218 53.84 -34.52 25.83
C PRO A 218 53.49 -33.73 27.08
#